data_AF-A0A444XZA5-F1
#
_entry.id   AF-A0A444XZA5-F1
#
_cell.length_a   1.000
_cell.length_b   1.000
_cell.length_c   1.000
_cell.angle_alpha   90.00
_cell.angle_beta   90.00
_cell.angle_gamma   90.00
#
_symmetry.space_group_name_H-M   'P 1'
#
loop_
_entity.id
_entity.type
_entity.pdbx_description
1 polymer ?
#
loop_
_entity_poly.entity_id
_entity_poly.type
_entity_poly.pdbx_seq_one_letter_code
_entity_poly.pdbx_strand_id
1 'polypeptide(L)'
;MGFDGHFIKEARGQSGGIWCLWDSSKWKVDILAHNSQMVHMKVKSGSSPYYFLTAIYGSPQRINRNYLWDDIRSIHNEINLPWCLIGDFNALLHDHERHDGSNSNSRGACPDFQACVSDCGLLDLGYSGWPFTWKRGNLVESLDRGLSNLDW
;
A
#
# COMPACT_ATOMS: atom_id res chain seq x y z
N MET A 1 -20.18 -1.73 14.38
CA MET A 1 -19.24 -1.11 13.42
C MET A 1 -19.78 -1.00 11.99
N GLY A 2 -21.06 -1.25 11.68
CA GLY A 2 -21.67 -0.87 10.40
C GLY A 2 -21.13 -1.55 9.13
N PHE A 3 -20.06 -2.36 9.23
CA PHE A 3 -19.53 -3.19 8.17
C PHE A 3 -20.18 -4.59 8.24
N ASP A 4 -20.66 -5.07 7.11
CA ASP A 4 -21.24 -6.42 6.92
C ASP A 4 -20.43 -7.25 5.91
N GLY A 5 -19.67 -6.60 5.04
CA GLY A 5 -18.74 -7.21 4.09
C GLY A 5 -17.30 -7.19 4.60
N HIS A 6 -16.58 -8.29 4.38
CA HIS A 6 -15.17 -8.36 4.75
C HIS A 6 -14.39 -9.37 3.90
N PHE A 7 -13.08 -9.14 3.82
CA PHE A 7 -12.09 -10.11 3.40
C PHE A 7 -10.91 -10.04 4.35
N ILE A 8 -10.47 -11.19 4.84
CA ILE A 8 -9.37 -11.29 5.79
C ILE A 8 -8.30 -12.19 5.21
N LYS A 9 -7.11 -11.62 5.01
CA LYS A 9 -5.89 -12.39 4.86
C LYS A 9 -5.24 -12.53 6.22
N GLU A 10 -5.31 -13.71 6.81
CA GLU A 10 -4.75 -13.97 8.14
C GLU A 10 -3.24 -13.78 8.21
N ALA A 11 -2.77 -13.34 9.38
CA ALA A 11 -1.36 -13.29 9.72
C ALA A 11 -0.76 -14.71 9.77
N ARG A 12 0.53 -14.81 9.45
CA ARG A 12 1.31 -16.04 9.70
C ARG A 12 2.17 -15.81 10.94
N GLY A 13 1.77 -16.43 12.05
CA GLY A 13 2.39 -16.20 13.35
C GLY A 13 2.12 -14.78 13.83
N GLN A 14 3.18 -14.01 14.11
CA GLN A 14 3.09 -12.62 14.61
C GLN A 14 3.22 -11.56 13.49
N SER A 15 3.19 -11.96 12.21
CA SER A 15 3.42 -11.03 11.09
C SER A 15 2.42 -11.22 9.96
N GLY A 16 2.10 -10.13 9.28
CA GLY A 16 1.09 -10.09 8.24
C GLY A 16 -0.29 -9.79 8.82
N GLY A 17 -1.32 -10.09 8.03
CA GLY A 17 -2.69 -9.70 8.36
C GLY A 17 -3.11 -8.51 7.51
N ILE A 18 -4.08 -8.70 6.61
CA ILE A 18 -4.72 -7.60 5.90
C ILE A 18 -6.22 -7.81 6.02
N TRP A 19 -6.89 -6.82 6.60
CA TRP A 19 -8.34 -6.82 6.78
C TRP A 19 -8.94 -5.75 5.89
N CYS A 20 -9.78 -6.16 4.96
CA CYS A 20 -10.59 -5.27 4.14
C CYS A 20 -12.02 -5.37 4.65
N LEU A 21 -12.57 -4.26 5.14
CA LEU A 21 -13.92 -4.20 5.72
C LEU A 21 -14.75 -3.17 4.94
N TRP A 22 -15.99 -3.48 4.61
CA TRP A 22 -16.87 -2.56 3.89
C TRP A 22 -18.34 -2.71 4.29
N ASP A 23 -19.10 -1.65 4.00
CA ASP A 23 -20.56 -1.61 4.12
C ASP A 23 -21.14 -1.96 2.75
N SER A 24 -21.69 -3.17 2.63
CA SER A 24 -22.19 -3.76 1.37
C SER A 24 -23.44 -3.05 0.86
N SER A 25 -24.09 -2.21 1.69
CA SER A 25 -25.16 -1.33 1.22
C SER A 25 -24.63 -0.15 0.39
N LYS A 26 -23.35 0.20 0.54
CA LYS A 26 -22.71 1.33 -0.16
C LYS A 26 -21.71 0.86 -1.21
N TRP A 27 -20.93 -0.17 -0.88
CA TRP A 27 -19.79 -0.59 -1.67
C TRP A 27 -20.01 -1.98 -2.25
N LYS A 28 -19.79 -2.10 -3.55
CA LYS A 28 -19.59 -3.39 -4.20
C LYS A 28 -18.10 -3.65 -4.32
N VAL A 29 -17.65 -4.77 -3.76
CA VAL A 29 -16.24 -5.16 -3.69
C VAL A 29 -16.10 -6.58 -4.24
N ASP A 30 -15.26 -6.73 -5.25
CA ASP A 30 -14.88 -8.03 -5.82
C ASP A 30 -13.37 -8.23 -5.56
N ILE A 31 -12.99 -9.25 -4.79
CA ILE A 31 -11.58 -9.59 -4.54
C ILE A 31 -11.03 -10.31 -5.77
N LEU A 32 -9.96 -9.77 -6.36
CA LEU A 32 -9.39 -10.29 -7.61
C LEU A 32 -8.13 -11.11 -7.40
N ALA A 33 -7.25 -10.64 -6.52
CA ALA A 33 -6.01 -11.32 -6.15
C ALA A 33 -5.61 -10.97 -4.72
N HIS A 34 -4.88 -11.85 -4.05
CA HIS A 34 -4.36 -11.56 -2.73
C HIS A 34 -3.17 -12.47 -2.39
N ASN A 35 -2.26 -11.98 -1.55
CA ASN A 35 -1.20 -12.76 -0.95
C ASN A 35 -0.89 -12.22 0.46
N SER A 36 0.24 -12.57 1.06
CA SER A 36 0.57 -12.12 2.42
C SER A 36 0.92 -10.63 2.53
N GLN A 37 1.15 -9.95 1.40
CA GLN A 37 1.58 -8.55 1.34
C GLN A 37 0.56 -7.62 0.66
N MET A 38 -0.46 -8.16 -0.02
CA MET A 38 -1.50 -7.35 -0.65
C MET A 38 -2.86 -8.03 -0.77
N VAL A 39 -3.91 -7.22 -0.91
CA VAL A 39 -5.25 -7.61 -1.36
C VAL A 39 -5.67 -6.65 -2.48
N HIS A 40 -5.81 -7.17 -3.70
CA HIS A 40 -6.24 -6.43 -4.89
C HIS A 40 -7.74 -6.64 -5.12
N MET A 41 -8.47 -5.53 -5.27
CA MET A 41 -9.93 -5.48 -5.27
C MET A 41 -10.42 -4.59 -6.40
N LYS A 42 -11.56 -4.97 -6.99
CA LYS A 42 -12.34 -4.10 -7.86
C LYS A 42 -13.53 -3.56 -7.06
N VAL A 43 -13.66 -2.25 -7.02
CA VAL A 43 -14.58 -1.57 -6.11
C VAL A 43 -15.42 -0.52 -6.83
N LYS A 44 -16.66 -0.32 -6.36
CA LYS A 44 -17.49 0.82 -6.76
C LYS A 44 -18.49 1.20 -5.65
N SER A 45 -18.96 2.44 -5.70
CA SER A 45 -20.05 2.94 -4.85
C SER A 45 -21.21 3.45 -5.71
N GLY A 46 -22.41 2.90 -5.48
CA GLY A 46 -23.62 3.28 -6.22
C GLY A 46 -23.46 3.21 -7.74
N SER A 47 -23.70 4.35 -8.41
CA SER A 47 -23.55 4.53 -9.85
C SER A 47 -22.16 5.00 -10.29
N SER A 48 -21.22 5.16 -9.37
CA SER A 48 -19.84 5.57 -9.70
C SER A 48 -19.15 4.51 -10.56
N PRO A 49 -18.22 4.91 -11.45
CA PRO A 49 -17.37 3.98 -12.17
C PRO A 49 -16.63 3.02 -11.24
N TYR A 50 -16.28 1.86 -11.77
CA TYR A 50 -15.37 0.94 -11.07
C TYR A 50 -13.95 1.50 -11.07
N TYR A 51 -13.26 1.29 -9.96
CA TYR A 51 -11.82 1.47 -9.84
C TYR A 51 -11.20 0.26 -9.15
N PHE A 52 -9.88 0.14 -9.25
CA PHE A 52 -9.11 -0.86 -8.53
C PHE A 52 -8.55 -0.26 -7.25
N LEU A 53 -8.60 -1.05 -6.17
CA LEU A 53 -8.00 -0.74 -4.89
C LEU A 53 -7.08 -1.88 -4.47
N THR A 54 -5.84 -1.57 -4.13
CA THR A 54 -4.89 -2.56 -3.58
C THR A 54 -4.51 -2.17 -2.18
N ALA A 55 -4.97 -2.94 -1.19
CA ALA A 55 -4.53 -2.78 0.19
C ALA A 55 -3.17 -3.46 0.36
N ILE A 56 -2.20 -2.74 0.92
CA ILE A 56 -0.80 -3.15 1.04
C ILE A 56 -0.42 -3.33 2.50
N TYR A 57 0.31 -4.41 2.77
CA TYR A 57 1.09 -4.61 3.98
C TYR A 57 2.42 -5.28 3.62
N GLY A 58 3.38 -4.46 3.18
CA GLY A 58 4.69 -4.91 2.74
C GLY A 58 5.49 -5.56 3.88
N SER A 59 6.29 -6.57 3.56
CA SER A 59 7.12 -7.24 4.56
C SER A 59 8.15 -6.28 5.17
N PRO A 60 8.41 -6.31 6.48
CA PRO A 60 9.52 -5.57 7.07
C PRO A 60 10.90 -6.06 6.57
N GLN A 61 10.95 -7.27 5.99
CA GLN A 61 12.16 -7.84 5.39
C GLN A 61 12.26 -7.44 3.92
N ARG A 62 13.30 -6.66 3.58
CA ARG A 62 13.51 -6.13 2.22
C ARG A 62 13.49 -7.20 1.12
N ILE A 63 14.12 -8.35 1.36
CA ILE A 63 14.18 -9.44 0.37
C ILE A 63 12.78 -9.93 -0.01
N ASN A 64 11.86 -10.01 0.95
CA ASN A 64 10.49 -10.49 0.70
C ASN A 64 9.63 -9.43 0.00
N ARG A 65 9.97 -8.14 0.10
CA ARG A 65 9.22 -7.08 -0.59
C ARG A 65 9.42 -7.08 -2.10
N ASN A 66 10.49 -7.69 -2.61
CA ASN A 66 10.69 -7.78 -4.06
C ASN A 66 9.51 -8.47 -4.75
N TYR A 67 8.94 -9.51 -4.12
CA TYR A 67 7.73 -10.16 -4.61
C TYR A 67 6.53 -9.20 -4.69
N LEU A 68 6.40 -8.28 -3.72
CA LEU A 68 5.34 -7.27 -3.76
C LEU A 68 5.52 -6.31 -4.93
N TRP A 69 6.75 -5.90 -5.23
CA TRP A 69 7.04 -5.03 -6.38
C TRP A 69 6.71 -5.71 -7.71
N ASP A 70 7.03 -7.00 -7.83
CA ASP A 70 6.71 -7.79 -9.03
C ASP A 70 5.20 -8.01 -9.19
N ASP A 71 4.48 -8.22 -8.08
CA ASP A 71 3.02 -8.31 -8.07
C ASP A 71 2.37 -6.98 -8.53
N ILE A 72 2.86 -5.84 -8.03
CA ILE A 72 2.36 -4.51 -8.41
C ILE A 72 2.57 -4.27 -9.91
N ARG A 73 3.77 -4.58 -10.45
CA ARG A 73 4.03 -4.48 -11.89
C ARG A 73 3.14 -5.41 -12.71
N SER A 74 2.89 -6.63 -12.22
CA SER A 74 2.02 -7.59 -12.90
C SER A 74 0.59 -7.07 -12.96
N ILE A 75 0.06 -6.55 -11.84
CA ILE A 75 -1.26 -5.90 -11.81
C ILE A 75 -1.31 -4.71 -12.77
N HIS A 76 -0.30 -3.83 -12.75
CA HIS A 76 -0.22 -2.67 -13.63
C HIS A 76 -0.41 -3.03 -15.12
N ASN A 77 0.18 -4.14 -15.56
CA ASN A 77 0.09 -4.61 -16.95
C ASN A 77 -1.30 -5.16 -17.34
N GLU A 78 -2.13 -5.53 -16.35
CA GLU A 78 -3.44 -6.16 -16.57
C GLU A 78 -4.62 -5.19 -16.37
N ILE A 79 -4.40 -4.07 -15.67
CA ILE A 79 -5.44 -3.10 -15.35
C ILE A 79 -5.65 -2.07 -16.46
N ASN A 80 -6.87 -1.54 -16.53
CA ASN A 80 -7.29 -0.54 -17.50
C ASN A 80 -8.32 0.46 -16.91
N LEU A 81 -8.31 0.61 -15.59
CA LEU A 81 -9.22 1.47 -14.82
C LEU A 81 -8.40 2.32 -13.84
N PRO A 82 -9.01 3.37 -13.26
CA PRO A 82 -8.42 4.09 -12.13
C PRO A 82 -7.95 3.11 -11.05
N TRP A 83 -6.74 3.33 -10.52
CA TRP A 83 -6.11 2.40 -9.59
C TRP A 83 -5.45 3.14 -8.45
N CYS A 84 -5.76 2.70 -7.23
CA CYS A 84 -5.19 3.22 -6.00
C CYS A 84 -4.58 2.07 -5.19
N LEU A 85 -3.39 2.30 -4.64
CA LEU A 85 -2.71 1.43 -3.70
C LEU A 85 -2.61 2.17 -2.37
N ILE A 86 -2.98 1.53 -1.26
CA ILE A 86 -2.94 2.16 0.07
C ILE A 86 -2.42 1.17 1.11
N GLY A 87 -1.68 1.67 2.09
CA GLY A 87 -1.27 0.91 3.27
C GLY A 87 0.19 1.08 3.63
N ASP A 88 0.71 0.16 4.44
CA ASP A 88 2.09 0.16 4.92
C ASP A 88 2.99 -0.57 3.91
N PHE A 89 3.85 0.18 3.23
CA PHE A 89 4.79 -0.38 2.25
C PHE A 89 6.07 -0.92 2.91
N ASN A 90 6.32 -0.60 4.19
CA ASN A 90 7.57 -0.89 4.90
C ASN A 90 8.83 -0.45 4.11
N ALA A 91 8.71 0.61 3.30
CA ALA A 91 9.76 1.12 2.43
C ALA A 91 9.64 2.65 2.29
N LEU A 92 10.79 3.33 2.33
CA LEU A 92 10.89 4.77 2.12
C LEU A 92 10.95 5.07 0.63
N LEU A 93 10.16 6.03 0.16
CA LEU A 93 10.20 6.52 -1.22
C LEU A 93 11.27 7.60 -1.38
N HIS A 94 11.47 8.42 -0.35
CA HIS A 94 12.48 9.48 -0.33
C HIS A 94 13.25 9.50 0.99
N ASP A 95 14.48 10.03 0.97
CA ASP A 95 15.35 10.06 2.17
C ASP A 95 14.78 10.96 3.29
N HIS A 96 14.04 12.02 2.94
CA HIS A 96 13.45 12.95 3.91
C HIS A 96 12.29 12.35 4.71
N GLU A 97 11.82 11.16 4.33
CA GLU A 97 10.75 10.42 5.01
C GLU A 97 11.24 9.68 6.24
N ARG A 98 12.52 9.87 6.59
CA ARG A 98 13.14 9.35 7.78
C ARG A 98 13.87 10.45 8.52
N HIS A 99 13.68 10.50 9.83
CA HIS A 99 14.45 11.36 10.70
C HIS A 99 14.93 10.57 11.92
N ASP A 100 16.25 10.50 12.07
CA ASP A 100 16.96 9.94 13.22
C ASP A 100 17.67 11.12 13.89
N GLY A 101 17.40 11.37 15.17
CA GLY A 101 18.08 12.42 15.94
C GLY A 101 19.61 12.25 16.06
N SER A 102 20.20 11.24 15.42
CA SER A 102 21.64 10.97 15.32
C SER A 102 22.06 10.63 13.88
N ASN A 103 23.24 11.11 13.46
CA ASN A 103 23.87 10.82 12.15
C ASN A 103 24.38 9.37 12.04
N SER A 104 23.50 8.38 12.20
CA SER A 104 23.86 6.96 12.02
C SER A 104 23.45 6.47 10.63
N ASN A 105 24.29 5.59 10.04
CA ASN A 105 24.17 4.94 8.73
C ASN A 105 22.83 4.21 8.53
N SER A 106 21.77 4.98 8.32
CA SER A 106 20.42 4.47 8.37
C SER A 106 19.82 4.27 6.98
N ARG A 107 18.88 3.33 6.89
CA ARG A 107 18.21 2.93 5.64
C ARG A 107 17.55 4.17 5.02
N GLY A 108 18.05 4.62 3.86
CA GLY A 108 17.44 5.68 3.06
C GLY A 108 16.33 5.17 2.15
N ALA A 109 15.99 5.95 1.13
CA ALA A 109 15.06 5.59 0.07
C ALA A 109 15.36 4.19 -0.49
N CYS A 110 14.30 3.44 -0.80
CA CYS A 110 14.40 2.09 -1.33
C CYS A 110 14.41 2.14 -2.87
N PRO A 111 15.56 1.91 -3.55
CA PRO A 111 15.63 2.06 -5.00
C PRO A 111 14.67 1.13 -5.75
N ASP A 112 14.48 -0.09 -5.24
CA ASP A 112 13.56 -1.07 -5.83
C ASP A 112 12.10 -0.60 -5.76
N PHE A 113 11.75 0.14 -4.70
CA PHE A 113 10.42 0.72 -4.54
C PHE A 113 10.24 1.93 -5.46
N GLN A 114 11.23 2.82 -5.52
CA GLN A 114 11.22 3.96 -6.46
C GLN A 114 11.10 3.48 -7.92
N ALA A 115 11.84 2.44 -8.29
CA ALA A 115 11.73 1.81 -9.60
C ALA A 115 10.31 1.27 -9.83
N CYS A 116 9.75 0.49 -8.89
CA CYS A 116 8.37 0.00 -8.99
C CYS A 116 7.33 1.11 -9.18
N VAL A 117 7.44 2.20 -8.42
CA VAL A 117 6.55 3.37 -8.53
C VAL A 117 6.67 4.01 -9.90
N SER A 118 7.90 4.22 -10.37
CA SER A 118 8.17 4.77 -11.70
C SER A 118 7.69 3.88 -12.84
N ASP A 119 8.01 2.58 -12.79
CA ASP A 119 7.65 1.57 -13.79
C ASP A 119 6.13 1.50 -14.00
N CYS A 120 5.36 1.68 -12.91
CA CYS A 120 3.91 1.58 -12.92
C CYS A 120 3.20 2.93 -13.14
N GLY A 121 3.96 4.02 -13.35
CA GLY A 121 3.40 5.37 -13.49
C GLY A 121 2.59 5.83 -12.28
N LEU A 122 2.99 5.41 -11.07
CA LEU A 122 2.29 5.74 -9.84
C LEU A 122 2.70 7.11 -9.30
N LEU A 123 1.73 7.88 -8.87
CA LEU A 123 1.87 9.15 -8.19
C LEU A 123 1.60 8.97 -6.71
N ASP A 124 2.38 9.68 -5.90
CA ASP A 124 2.11 9.81 -4.48
C ASP A 124 0.96 10.79 -4.22
N LEU A 125 -0.07 10.32 -3.52
CA LEU A 125 -1.23 11.13 -3.13
C LEU A 125 -0.88 12.13 -2.02
N GLY A 126 0.28 11.97 -1.40
CA GLY A 126 0.75 12.81 -0.31
C GLY A 126 -0.02 12.58 0.99
N TYR A 127 0.10 13.54 1.89
CA TYR A 127 -0.53 13.50 3.21
C TYR A 127 -0.92 14.91 3.65
N SER A 128 -1.76 14.98 4.69
CA SER A 128 -2.08 16.23 5.39
C SER A 128 -1.77 16.05 6.87
N GLY A 129 -1.07 17.02 7.46
CA GLY A 129 -0.65 16.99 8.87
C GLY A 129 0.75 16.42 9.07
N TRP A 130 0.90 15.52 10.05
CA TRP A 130 2.20 14.97 10.44
C TRP A 130 2.70 13.93 9.42
N PRO A 131 3.91 14.09 8.83
CA PRO A 131 4.39 13.20 7.75
C PRO A 131 4.67 11.78 8.17
N PHE A 132 5.09 11.56 9.41
CA PHE A 132 5.65 10.27 9.83
C PHE A 132 4.56 9.39 10.43
N THR A 133 4.55 8.13 10.01
CA THR A 133 3.51 7.15 10.37
C THR A 133 4.02 6.09 11.33
N TRP A 134 5.35 6.01 11.51
CA TRP A 134 6.01 5.11 12.44
C TRP A 134 7.05 5.83 13.31
N LYS A 135 7.21 5.37 14.56
CA LYS A 135 8.18 5.92 15.52
C LYS A 135 8.78 4.84 16.43
N ARG A 136 10.10 4.90 16.63
CA ARG A 136 10.82 4.12 17.65
C ARG A 136 11.90 4.96 18.31
N GLY A 137 11.68 5.36 19.56
CA GLY A 137 12.57 6.31 20.23
C GLY A 137 12.58 7.65 19.49
N ASN A 138 13.76 8.13 19.09
CA ASN A 138 13.92 9.37 18.32
C ASN A 138 13.83 9.16 16.80
N LEU A 139 13.74 7.91 16.34
CA LEU A 139 13.57 7.59 14.93
C LEU A 139 12.09 7.71 14.55
N VAL A 140 11.81 8.47 13.50
CA VAL A 140 10.51 8.54 12.83
C VAL A 140 10.64 8.23 11.35
N GLU A 141 9.64 7.54 10.80
CA GLU A 141 9.59 7.10 9.39
C GLU A 141 8.17 7.24 8.81
N SER A 142 8.07 7.56 7.52
CA SER A 142 6.81 7.49 6.75
C SER A 142 6.77 6.18 5.97
N LEU A 143 6.02 5.21 6.48
CA LEU A 143 5.92 3.86 5.90
C LEU A 143 4.55 3.61 5.25
N ASP A 144 3.52 4.32 5.69
CA ASP A 144 2.19 4.26 5.10
C ASP A 144 2.04 5.30 3.99
N ARG A 145 1.40 4.92 2.88
CA ARG A 145 1.20 5.80 1.73
C ARG A 145 -0.07 5.46 0.96
N GLY A 146 -0.61 6.47 0.27
CA GLY A 146 -1.51 6.29 -0.86
C GLY A 146 -0.79 6.58 -2.17
N LEU A 147 -0.84 5.64 -3.11
CA LEU A 147 -0.35 5.80 -4.47
C LEU A 147 -1.51 5.65 -5.45
N SER A 148 -1.46 6.32 -6.60
CA SER A 148 -2.44 6.10 -7.67
C SER A 148 -1.84 6.22 -9.05
N ASN A 149 -2.49 5.64 -10.06
CA ASN A 149 -2.22 6.02 -11.45
C ASN A 149 -2.89 7.37 -11.78
N LEU A 150 -2.60 7.92 -12.96
CA LEU A 150 -3.15 9.20 -13.44
C LEU A 150 -4.66 9.18 -13.68
N ASP A 151 -5.26 8.00 -13.81
CA ASP A 151 -6.70 7.86 -14.10
C ASP A 151 -7.58 7.99 -12.83
N TRP A 152 -6.97 7.95 -11.64
CA TRP A 152 -7.63 8.08 -10.34
C TRP A 152 -7.77 9.54 -9.91
#